data_AF-A0A9X1T2X5-F1
#
_entry.id   AF-A0A9X1T2X5-F1
#
_cell.length_a   1.000
_cell.length_b   1.000
_cell.length_c   1.000
_cell.angle_alpha   90.00
_cell.angle_beta   90.00
_cell.angle_gamma   90.00
#
_symmetry.space_group_name_H-M   'P 1'
#
loop_
_entity.id
_entity.type
_entity.pdbx_description
1 polymer ?
#
loop_
_entity_poly.entity_id
_entity_poly.type
_entity_poly.pdbx_seq_one_letter_code
_entity_poly.pdbx_strand_id
1 'polypeptide(L)'
;MKTLINAVLIVTLSILVPATVFAKVPCEETLKDVRSARADAKLNDAGTAKVDELITKGIDRCNADDDNRANDFFKDAMTAMGK
;
A
#
# COMPACT_ATOMS: atom_id res chain seq x y z
N MET A 1 -64.09 -6.98 24.62
CA MET A 1 -62.87 -6.14 24.60
C MET A 1 -61.77 -6.87 25.33
N LYS A 2 -60.73 -7.34 24.62
CA LYS A 2 -59.38 -7.62 25.12
C LYS A 2 -58.54 -8.12 23.94
N THR A 3 -57.94 -7.14 23.30
CA THR A 3 -56.88 -7.23 22.30
C THR A 3 -55.75 -8.13 22.80
N LEU A 4 -55.48 -9.23 22.09
CA LEU A 4 -54.29 -10.04 22.31
C LEU A 4 -53.14 -9.39 21.52
N ILE A 5 -52.12 -9.01 22.26
CA ILE A 5 -50.97 -8.21 21.83
C ILE A 5 -49.99 -9.12 21.07
N ASN A 6 -49.70 -8.78 19.81
CA ASN A 6 -48.62 -9.38 19.04
C ASN A 6 -47.27 -8.91 19.60
N ALA A 7 -46.51 -9.81 20.22
CA ALA A 7 -45.11 -9.56 20.58
C ALA A 7 -44.20 -10.08 19.46
N VAL A 8 -43.80 -9.19 18.54
CA VAL A 8 -42.76 -9.47 17.54
C VAL A 8 -41.41 -9.11 18.15
N LEU A 9 -40.64 -10.11 18.57
CA LEU A 9 -39.23 -9.96 18.96
C LEU A 9 -38.38 -9.99 17.69
N ILE A 10 -37.89 -8.82 17.24
CA ILE A 10 -36.87 -8.73 16.20
C ILE A 10 -35.51 -8.72 16.89
N VAL A 11 -34.84 -9.87 16.93
CA VAL A 11 -33.41 -9.94 17.28
C VAL A 11 -32.62 -9.60 16.02
N THR A 12 -32.18 -8.34 15.91
CA THR A 12 -31.22 -7.94 14.88
C THR A 12 -29.85 -8.49 15.25
N LEU A 13 -29.43 -9.57 14.58
CA LEU A 13 -28.07 -10.09 14.63
C LEU A 13 -27.16 -9.14 13.84
N SER A 14 -26.44 -8.26 14.54
CA SER A 14 -25.41 -7.42 13.94
C SER A 14 -24.25 -8.30 13.50
N ILE A 15 -24.17 -8.60 12.20
CA ILE A 15 -23.04 -9.28 11.59
C ILE A 15 -21.86 -8.30 11.63
N LEU A 16 -20.88 -8.54 12.51
CA LEU A 16 -19.57 -7.89 12.40
C LEU A 16 -18.91 -8.39 11.12
N VAL A 17 -18.84 -7.52 10.11
CA VAL A 17 -18.05 -7.77 8.91
C VAL A 17 -16.58 -7.68 9.32
N PRO A 18 -15.76 -8.73 9.14
CA PRO A 18 -14.33 -8.62 9.41
C PRO A 18 -13.72 -7.61 8.45
N ALA A 19 -12.92 -6.70 8.99
CA ALA A 19 -12.12 -5.76 8.21
C ALA A 19 -11.31 -6.55 7.17
N THR A 20 -11.42 -6.15 5.90
CA THR A 20 -10.62 -6.71 4.82
C THR A 20 -9.14 -6.56 5.18
N VAL A 21 -8.48 -7.67 5.49
CA VAL A 21 -7.02 -7.71 5.58
C VAL A 21 -6.52 -7.54 4.15
N PHE A 22 -6.28 -6.29 3.75
CA PHE A 22 -5.62 -6.02 2.47
C PHE A 22 -4.27 -6.74 2.50
N ALA A 23 -4.06 -7.67 1.57
CA ALA A 23 -2.76 -8.32 1.42
C ALA A 23 -1.70 -7.23 1.26
N LYS A 24 -0.70 -7.23 2.14
CA LYS A 24 0.44 -6.30 2.06
C LYS A 24 1.14 -6.57 0.73
N VAL A 25 1.33 -5.53 -0.08
CA VAL A 25 2.07 -5.64 -1.35
C VAL A 25 3.53 -5.93 -1.01
N PRO A 26 4.12 -7.07 -1.46
CA PRO A 26 5.53 -7.36 -1.25
C PRO A 26 6.41 -6.26 -1.87
N CYS A 27 7.51 -5.93 -1.20
CA CYS A 27 8.39 -4.85 -1.66
C CYS A 27 9.08 -5.17 -2.98
N GLU A 28 9.26 -6.45 -3.30
CA GLU A 28 9.86 -6.94 -4.55
C GLU A 28 9.00 -6.62 -5.78
N GLU A 29 7.67 -6.68 -5.65
CA GLU A 29 6.74 -6.32 -6.73
C GLU A 29 6.81 -4.81 -7.00
N THR A 30 6.78 -4.00 -5.94
CA THR A 30 6.93 -2.54 -6.09
C THR A 30 8.31 -2.17 -6.64
N LEU A 31 9.38 -2.83 -6.18
CA LEU A 31 10.75 -2.60 -6.65
C LEU A 31 10.90 -2.91 -8.15
N LYS A 32 10.21 -3.94 -8.66
CA LYS A 32 10.20 -4.27 -10.08
C LYS A 32 9.63 -3.11 -10.91
N ASP A 33 8.52 -2.54 -10.48
CA ASP A 33 7.89 -1.40 -11.17
C ASP A 33 8.79 -0.16 -11.13
N VAL A 34 9.41 0.12 -9.97
CA VAL A 34 10.35 1.24 -9.83
C VAL A 34 11.57 1.08 -10.74
N ARG A 35 12.12 -0.13 -10.86
CA ARG A 35 13.24 -0.41 -11.76
C ARG A 35 12.86 -0.21 -13.23
N SER A 36 11.66 -0.64 -13.62
CA SER A 36 11.16 -0.40 -14.98
C SER A 36 11.03 1.10 -15.25
N ALA A 37 10.38 1.84 -14.35
CA ALA A 37 10.24 3.28 -14.47
C ALA A 37 11.60 4.00 -14.52
N ARG A 38 12.58 3.55 -13.73
CA ARG A 38 13.93 4.11 -13.68
C ARG A 38 14.68 3.92 -15.00
N ALA A 39 14.52 2.78 -15.66
CA ALA A 39 15.14 2.52 -16.97
C ALA A 39 14.63 3.48 -18.05
N ASP A 40 13.36 3.92 -17.96
CA ASP A 40 12.73 4.81 -18.93
C ASP A 40 12.85 6.31 -18.55
N ALA A 41 13.19 6.62 -17.31
CA ALA A 41 13.21 7.98 -16.79
C ALA A 41 14.36 8.81 -17.38
N LYS A 42 14.02 9.98 -17.94
CA LYS A 42 15.01 11.00 -18.36
C LYS A 42 15.11 12.08 -17.30
N LEU A 43 16.10 11.96 -16.42
CA LEU A 43 16.35 12.91 -15.33
C LEU A 43 17.67 13.65 -15.56
N ASN A 44 17.79 14.85 -14.98
CA ASN A 44 19.10 15.50 -14.81
C ASN A 44 19.90 14.81 -13.69
N ASP A 45 21.17 15.20 -13.51
CA ASP A 45 22.08 14.55 -12.55
C ASP A 45 21.54 14.57 -11.11
N ALA A 46 20.99 15.71 -10.68
CA ALA A 46 20.41 15.85 -9.35
C ALA A 46 19.18 14.94 -9.14
N GLY A 47 18.30 14.86 -10.13
CA GLY A 47 17.14 13.96 -10.10
C GLY A 47 17.55 12.48 -10.11
N THR A 48 18.55 12.13 -10.91
CA THR A 48 19.14 10.79 -10.94
C THR A 48 19.70 10.40 -9.57
N ALA A 49 20.55 11.25 -8.97
CA ALA A 49 21.10 10.98 -7.65
C ALA A 49 20.00 10.82 -6.59
N LYS A 50 18.94 11.63 -6.67
CA LYS A 50 17.83 11.55 -5.71
C LYS A 50 17.05 10.25 -5.84
N VAL A 51 16.73 9.84 -7.07
CA VAL A 51 15.97 8.61 -7.32
C VAL A 51 16.79 7.38 -6.92
N ASP A 52 18.09 7.35 -7.22
CA ASP A 52 18.95 6.23 -6.85
C ASP A 52 19.13 6.12 -5.33
N GLU A 53 19.20 7.25 -4.62
CA GLU A 53 19.20 7.28 -3.14
C GLU A 53 17.91 6.66 -2.57
N LEU A 54 16.75 7.03 -3.12
CA LEU A 54 15.46 6.50 -2.67
C LEU A 54 15.33 5.01 -2.95
N ILE A 55 15.74 4.55 -4.14
CA ILE A 55 15.76 3.12 -4.51
C ILE A 55 16.68 2.34 -3.57
N THR A 56 17.87 2.86 -3.28
CA THR A 56 18.82 2.22 -2.36
C THR A 56 18.23 2.08 -0.97
N LYS A 57 17.67 3.15 -0.41
CA LYS A 57 16.97 3.10 0.90
C LYS A 57 15.82 2.10 0.88
N GLY A 58 15.02 2.09 -0.17
CA GLY A 58 13.92 1.14 -0.33
C GLY A 58 14.40 -0.31 -0.34
N ILE A 59 15.48 -0.61 -1.06
CA ILE A 59 16.11 -1.95 -1.07
C ILE A 59 16.61 -2.33 0.33
N ASP A 60 17.28 -1.43 1.05
CA ASP A 60 17.76 -1.70 2.42
C ASP A 60 16.60 -2.03 3.36
N ARG A 61 15.45 -1.37 3.20
CA ARG A 61 14.25 -1.66 4.00
C ARG A 61 13.57 -2.95 3.59
N CYS A 62 13.52 -3.24 2.29
CA CYS A 62 12.99 -4.47 1.73
C CYS A 62 13.79 -5.69 2.21
N ASN A 63 15.13 -5.61 2.16
CA ASN A 63 16.01 -6.64 2.71
C ASN A 63 15.84 -6.86 4.23
N ALA A 64 15.33 -5.85 4.94
CA ALA A 64 15.02 -5.91 6.36
C ALA A 64 13.57 -6.35 6.65
N ASP A 65 12.85 -6.88 5.65
CA ASP A 65 11.44 -7.31 5.72
C ASP A 65 10.47 -6.18 6.15
N ASP A 66 10.90 -4.92 5.97
CA ASP A 66 10.09 -3.75 6.26
C ASP A 66 9.47 -3.20 4.98
N ASP A 67 8.53 -3.97 4.41
CA ASP A 67 7.95 -3.62 3.12
C ASP A 67 7.21 -2.29 3.15
N ASN A 68 6.66 -1.87 4.30
CA ASN A 68 5.94 -0.60 4.38
C ASN A 68 6.89 0.57 4.12
N ARG A 69 8.01 0.62 4.86
CA ARG A 69 9.00 1.69 4.67
C ARG A 69 9.73 1.56 3.32
N ALA A 70 9.90 0.34 2.81
CA ALA A 70 10.43 0.12 1.46
C ALA A 70 9.50 0.73 0.40
N ASN A 71 8.22 0.39 0.45
CA ASN A 71 7.21 0.86 -0.50
C ASN A 71 7.01 2.38 -0.46
N ASP A 72 7.14 3.01 0.71
CA ASP A 72 7.14 4.47 0.83
C ASP A 72 8.31 5.11 0.05
N PHE A 73 9.54 4.61 0.22
CA PHE A 73 10.69 5.11 -0.55
C PHE A 73 10.54 4.86 -2.06
N PHE A 74 10.00 3.70 -2.44
CA PHE A 74 9.72 3.38 -3.83
C PHE A 74 8.66 4.30 -4.44
N LYS A 75 7.61 4.63 -3.70
CA LYS A 75 6.60 5.61 -4.11
C LYS A 75 7.19 7.01 -4.29
N ASP A 76 8.07 7.43 -3.38
CA ASP A 76 8.78 8.70 -3.51
C ASP A 76 9.68 8.71 -4.75
N ALA A 77 10.36 7.59 -5.05
CA ALA A 77 11.17 7.44 -6.25
C ALA A 77 10.32 7.56 -7.53
N MET A 78 9.16 6.89 -7.56
CA MET A 78 8.19 6.99 -8.66
C MET A 78 7.71 8.44 -8.87
N THR A 79 7.37 9.12 -7.78
CA THR A 79 6.95 10.54 -7.82
C THR A 79 8.06 11.43 -8.38
N ALA A 80 9.32 11.22 -7.96
CA ALA A 80 10.48 11.95 -8.47
C ALA A 80 10.78 11.68 -9.96
N MET A 81 10.32 10.53 -10.49
CA MET A 81 10.36 10.20 -11.92
C MET A 81 9.12 10.68 -12.70
N GLY A 82 8.16 11.32 -12.03
CA GLY A 82 6.90 11.77 -12.63
C GLY A 82 5.96 10.63 -13.00
N LYS A 83 6.00 9.52 -12.26
CA LYS A 83 5.06 8.39 -12.39
C LYS A 83 3.90 8.50 -11.40
#